data_AF-A0A6V8KRL8-F1
#
_entry.id   AF-A0A6V8KRL8-F1
#
_cell.length_a   1.000
_cell.length_b   1.000
_cell.length_c   1.000
_cell.angle_alpha   90.00
_cell.angle_beta   90.00
_cell.angle_gamma   90.00
#
_symmetry.space_group_name_H-M   'P 1'
#
loop_
_entity.id
_entity.type
_entity.pdbx_description
1 polymer ?
#
loop_
_entity_poly.entity_id
_entity_poly.type
_entity_poly.pdbx_seq_one_letter_code
_entity_poly.pdbx_strand_id
1 'polypeptide(L)'
;MTRIRATARAADKNTPAGGAVQLLRVPALEIRQGPTRRLYTFAIDGKKVPQFAAVSRVRRDEQKQLHGYQRPEVLNHVAAIRRYIESDDNPLLPNAIVIAFDERVKFVPATTPGNEPEGTGYVRTGTLQVPINHLWEDVDKPGFIVDGQQRCAAIRDASVDAFPICVTAFITGEHADQRSQFILVNSTKPLPKGLIHELLPTASGALPTPLRVRQLPATVLERLNYDERSPLQHMIQTPTNPTGVIKDNSVLKMVENSISDGVLYRFRGDDALPNVGLMFTVLANFWTAVRDVFGEEAWNKPPRKSRLMHGAGVISMGFLMDAIADHHGPGEDLPDANEFAAALKTVKDDCRWTGGTWDFGDGVVWRWNDIQNTPRDIQRVTDFLLGRYRASLTTGNGRKAKRRR
;
A
#
# COMPACT_ATOMS: atom_id res chain seq x y z
N MET A 1 -15.50 61.21 49.31
CA MET A 1 -16.06 59.89 49.67
C MET A 1 -17.34 59.71 48.87
N THR A 2 -17.59 58.72 48.02
CA THR A 2 -16.82 57.59 47.49
C THR A 2 -17.45 57.26 46.13
N ARG A 3 -16.62 56.80 45.18
CA ARG A 3 -16.87 56.74 43.74
C ARG A 3 -17.86 55.65 43.31
N ILE A 4 -18.62 56.03 42.28
CA ILE A 4 -19.24 55.18 41.26
C ILE A 4 -18.18 54.25 40.63
N ARG A 5 -18.50 52.95 40.46
CA ARG A 5 -17.80 52.08 39.50
C ARG A 5 -18.76 51.08 38.85
N ALA A 6 -18.69 51.08 37.52
CA ALA A 6 -19.44 50.26 36.59
C ALA A 6 -18.98 48.80 36.58
N THR A 7 -19.89 47.90 36.22
CA THR A 7 -19.56 46.59 35.63
C THR A 7 -20.37 46.39 34.36
N ALA A 8 -19.72 46.63 33.23
CA ALA A 8 -20.10 46.12 31.93
C ALA A 8 -19.45 44.74 31.73
N ARG A 9 -20.23 43.74 31.30
CA ARG A 9 -19.82 42.63 30.42
C ARG A 9 -21.09 41.88 30.03
N ALA A 10 -21.62 42.18 28.86
CA ALA A 10 -21.32 41.51 27.59
C ALA A 10 -22.00 40.13 27.55
N ALA A 11 -23.06 40.08 26.74
CA ALA A 11 -23.72 38.86 26.31
C ALA A 11 -22.70 37.89 25.72
N ASP A 12 -22.69 36.65 26.22
CA ASP A 12 -22.04 35.56 25.52
C ASP A 12 -23.13 34.59 25.01
N LYS A 13 -23.43 34.77 23.73
CA LYS A 13 -24.21 33.85 22.90
C LYS A 13 -23.26 32.76 22.41
N ASN A 14 -23.27 31.59 23.02
CA ASN A 14 -23.14 30.28 22.36
C ASN A 14 -22.90 29.18 23.41
N THR A 15 -23.97 28.52 23.82
CA THR A 15 -23.86 27.13 24.28
C THR A 15 -24.45 26.29 23.16
N PRO A 16 -23.65 25.63 22.30
CA PRO A 16 -24.21 24.60 21.44
C PRO A 16 -24.63 23.45 22.35
N ALA A 17 -25.88 23.01 22.19
CA ALA A 17 -26.46 21.87 22.91
C ALA A 17 -25.64 20.59 22.64
N GLY A 18 -24.63 20.32 23.47
CA GLY A 18 -23.81 19.13 23.38
C GLY A 18 -24.48 17.95 24.09
N GLY A 19 -24.79 16.88 23.35
CA GLY A 19 -25.28 15.63 23.94
C GLY A 19 -24.33 15.11 25.01
N ALA A 20 -24.89 14.64 26.14
CA ALA A 20 -24.11 14.20 27.29
C ALA A 20 -23.16 13.05 26.92
N VAL A 21 -21.86 13.23 27.19
CA VAL A 21 -20.86 12.16 27.08
C VAL A 21 -21.08 11.19 28.23
N GLN A 22 -21.46 9.95 27.92
CA GLN A 22 -21.59 8.87 28.90
C GLN A 22 -20.27 8.09 28.98
N LEU A 23 -19.93 7.56 30.17
CA LEU A 23 -18.72 6.77 30.37
C LEU A 23 -19.07 5.29 30.51
N LEU A 24 -18.74 4.50 29.49
CA LEU A 24 -18.86 3.05 29.53
C LEU A 24 -17.72 2.47 30.36
N ARG A 25 -18.06 1.65 31.36
CA ARG A 25 -17.11 0.99 32.26
C ARG A 25 -17.14 -0.51 32.00
N VAL A 26 -16.00 -1.08 31.62
CA VAL A 26 -15.87 -2.52 31.36
C VAL A 26 -14.73 -3.11 32.21
N PRO A 27 -14.96 -4.24 32.91
CA PRO A 27 -13.86 -4.96 33.56
C PRO A 27 -12.83 -5.40 32.53
N ALA A 28 -11.55 -5.13 32.79
CA ALA A 28 -10.47 -5.38 31.86
C ALA A 28 -9.20 -5.86 32.56
N LEU A 29 -8.37 -6.57 31.81
CA LEU A 29 -7.00 -6.94 32.16
C LEU A 29 -6.02 -6.05 31.41
N GLU A 30 -5.14 -5.35 32.13
CA GLU A 30 -3.97 -4.67 31.56
C GLU A 30 -2.78 -5.65 31.55
N ILE A 31 -2.17 -5.85 30.39
CA ILE A 31 -1.04 -6.73 30.16
C ILE A 31 0.13 -5.90 29.64
N ARG A 32 1.29 -5.97 30.30
CA ARG A 32 2.51 -5.25 29.91
C ARG A 32 3.32 -6.09 28.90
N GLN A 33 3.53 -5.55 27.71
CA GLN A 33 4.32 -6.18 26.64
C GLN A 33 5.59 -5.36 26.36
N GLY A 34 6.43 -5.22 27.39
CA GLY A 34 7.66 -4.43 27.37
C GLY A 34 7.62 -3.21 28.30
N PRO A 35 8.59 -2.28 28.18
CA PRO A 35 8.71 -1.16 29.10
C PRO A 35 7.55 -0.16 29.01
N THR A 36 7.08 0.12 27.79
CA THR A 36 6.09 1.18 27.52
C THR A 36 4.76 0.67 26.96
N ARG A 37 4.73 -0.55 26.41
CA ARG A 37 3.54 -1.08 25.71
C ARG A 37 2.60 -1.81 26.64
N ARG A 38 1.31 -1.46 26.54
CA ARG A 38 0.23 -2.02 27.34
C ARG A 38 -0.89 -2.49 26.42
N LEU A 39 -1.43 -3.65 26.75
CA LEU A 39 -2.54 -4.29 26.06
C LEU A 39 -3.68 -4.44 27.07
N TYR A 40 -4.92 -4.23 26.62
CA TYR A 40 -6.12 -4.34 27.41
C TYR A 40 -6.99 -5.45 26.84
N THR A 41 -7.39 -6.41 27.66
CA THR A 41 -8.32 -7.47 27.25
C THR A 41 -9.60 -7.39 28.08
N PHE A 42 -10.76 -7.38 27.43
CA PHE A 42 -12.06 -7.30 28.09
C PHE A 42 -13.15 -8.00 27.27
N ALA A 43 -14.27 -8.31 27.91
CA ALA A 43 -15.46 -8.80 27.23
C ALA A 43 -16.50 -7.68 27.11
N ILE A 44 -17.20 -7.62 25.98
CA ILE A 44 -18.31 -6.68 25.77
C ILE A 44 -19.34 -7.30 24.83
N ASP A 45 -20.59 -6.89 24.95
CA ASP A 45 -21.58 -7.15 23.92
C ASP A 45 -21.17 -6.48 22.60
N GLY A 46 -21.00 -7.30 21.55
CA GLY A 46 -20.57 -6.85 20.23
C GLY A 46 -21.50 -5.82 19.60
N LYS A 47 -22.78 -5.79 20.01
CA LYS A 47 -23.74 -4.76 19.60
C LYS A 47 -23.39 -3.35 20.07
N LYS A 48 -22.59 -3.22 21.14
CA LYS A 48 -22.19 -1.93 21.73
C LYS A 48 -20.92 -1.36 21.10
N VAL A 49 -20.12 -2.17 20.41
CA VAL A 49 -18.84 -1.74 19.80
C VAL A 49 -19.00 -0.53 18.86
N PRO A 50 -20.02 -0.44 17.98
CA PRO A 50 -20.20 0.71 17.08
C PRO A 50 -20.43 2.05 17.79
N GLN A 51 -20.75 2.07 19.09
CA GLN A 51 -20.99 3.29 19.87
C GLN A 51 -19.69 4.03 20.20
N PHE A 52 -18.56 3.33 20.24
CA PHE A 52 -17.26 3.92 20.58
C PHE A 52 -16.15 3.57 19.58
N ALA A 53 -16.37 2.64 18.65
CA ALA A 53 -15.37 2.25 17.67
C ALA A 53 -15.90 2.32 16.23
N ALA A 54 -15.09 2.87 15.33
CA ALA A 54 -15.37 2.95 13.90
C ALA A 54 -14.51 1.98 13.08
N VAL A 55 -14.97 1.67 11.87
CA VAL A 55 -14.19 0.98 10.85
C VAL A 55 -13.62 2.05 9.90
N SER A 56 -12.32 1.99 9.59
CA SER A 56 -11.73 2.88 8.57
C SER A 56 -12.46 2.75 7.26
N ARG A 57 -13.03 3.85 6.78
CA ARG A 57 -13.51 3.93 5.39
C ARG A 57 -12.38 4.52 4.55
N VAL A 58 -12.13 3.93 3.38
CA VAL A 58 -11.07 4.42 2.49
C VAL A 58 -11.40 5.83 2.05
N ARG A 59 -10.52 6.81 2.28
CA ARG A 59 -10.55 8.10 1.59
C ARG A 59 -9.12 8.56 1.31
N ARG A 60 -8.85 9.00 0.08
CA ARG A 60 -7.66 9.81 -0.19
C ARG A 60 -8.00 11.25 0.14
N ASP A 61 -7.12 11.92 0.87
CA ASP A 61 -7.24 13.36 1.09
C ASP A 61 -6.76 14.15 -0.14
N GLU A 62 -6.93 15.47 -0.11
CA GLU A 62 -6.45 16.38 -1.17
C GLU A 62 -4.92 16.35 -1.35
N GLN A 63 -4.19 15.77 -0.39
CA GLN A 63 -2.73 15.65 -0.36
C GLN A 63 -2.25 14.29 -0.92
N LYS A 64 -3.14 13.52 -1.56
CA LYS A 64 -2.89 12.20 -2.15
C LYS A 64 -2.50 11.13 -1.12
N GLN A 65 -2.69 11.35 0.17
CA GLN A 65 -2.43 10.34 1.21
C GLN A 65 -3.59 9.36 1.34
N LEU A 66 -3.27 8.08 1.49
CA LEU A 66 -4.22 6.98 1.55
C LEU A 66 -4.73 6.78 3.00
N HIS A 67 -6.02 7.04 3.24
CA HIS A 67 -6.70 6.55 4.45
C HIS A 67 -7.60 5.36 4.11
N GLY A 68 -7.65 4.34 4.97
CA GLY A 68 -8.67 3.27 5.05
C GLY A 68 -8.71 2.18 3.95
N TYR A 69 -9.39 1.05 4.23
CA TYR A 69 -9.62 -0.08 3.30
C TYR A 69 -11.05 -0.64 3.35
N GLN A 70 -11.71 -0.87 2.20
CA GLN A 70 -12.98 -1.62 2.10
C GLN A 70 -12.92 -2.62 0.94
N ARG A 71 -13.24 -3.90 1.20
CA ARG A 71 -13.32 -4.99 0.21
C ARG A 71 -14.75 -5.10 -0.36
N PRO A 72 -14.91 -5.24 -1.68
CA PRO A 72 -16.18 -5.66 -2.29
C PRO A 72 -16.59 -7.11 -1.95
N GLU A 73 -15.64 -7.98 -1.59
CA GLU A 73 -15.89 -9.41 -1.26
C GLU A 73 -16.47 -9.65 0.15
N VAL A 74 -16.68 -8.59 0.95
CA VAL A 74 -17.01 -8.68 2.40
C VAL A 74 -18.47 -9.03 2.68
N LEU A 75 -19.41 -8.69 1.80
CA LEU A 75 -20.83 -8.89 2.07
C LEU A 75 -21.19 -10.37 2.24
N ASN A 76 -20.66 -11.24 1.38
CA ASN A 76 -20.93 -12.68 1.46
C ASN A 76 -20.36 -13.31 2.75
N HIS A 77 -19.19 -12.85 3.20
CA HIS A 77 -18.59 -13.36 4.43
C HIS A 77 -19.29 -12.85 5.69
N VAL A 78 -19.68 -11.57 5.69
CA VAL A 78 -20.52 -10.99 6.75
C VAL A 78 -21.85 -11.74 6.85
N ALA A 79 -22.49 -12.02 5.71
CA ALA A 79 -23.73 -12.79 5.66
C ALA A 79 -23.56 -14.22 6.18
N ALA A 80 -22.43 -14.88 5.89
CA ALA A 80 -22.14 -16.22 6.40
C ALA A 80 -21.94 -16.23 7.94
N ILE A 81 -21.16 -15.29 8.48
CA ILE A 81 -20.97 -15.16 9.94
C ILE A 81 -22.30 -14.80 10.61
N ARG A 82 -23.07 -13.89 10.03
CA ARG A 82 -24.39 -13.51 10.53
C ARG A 82 -25.32 -14.71 10.58
N ARG A 83 -25.42 -15.48 9.49
CA ARG A 83 -26.22 -16.69 9.43
C ARG A 83 -25.80 -17.68 10.51
N TYR A 84 -24.49 -17.89 10.70
CA TYR A 84 -23.97 -18.76 11.76
C TYR A 84 -24.41 -18.29 13.17
N ILE A 85 -24.36 -16.99 13.45
CA ILE A 85 -24.83 -16.42 14.73
C ILE A 85 -26.35 -16.59 14.90
N GLU A 86 -27.13 -16.49 13.83
CA GLU A 86 -28.59 -16.55 13.87
C GLU A 86 -29.17 -17.98 13.84
N SER A 87 -28.44 -18.95 13.27
CA SER A 87 -28.99 -20.28 12.96
C SER A 87 -28.45 -21.42 13.82
N ASP A 88 -27.36 -21.22 14.55
CA ASP A 88 -26.80 -22.22 15.45
C ASP A 88 -27.43 -22.09 16.84
N ASP A 89 -27.65 -23.21 17.53
CA ASP A 89 -28.19 -23.22 18.89
C ASP A 89 -27.16 -22.69 19.91
N ASN A 90 -25.86 -22.78 19.62
CA ASN A 90 -24.77 -22.32 20.49
C ASN A 90 -23.57 -21.73 19.70
N PRO A 91 -23.75 -20.58 19.02
CA PRO A 91 -22.71 -19.97 18.21
C PRO A 91 -21.51 -19.50 19.06
N LEU A 92 -20.31 -19.93 18.68
CA LEU A 92 -19.05 -19.57 19.36
C LEU A 92 -18.10 -18.81 18.42
N LEU A 93 -17.70 -17.59 18.81
CA LEU A 93 -16.64 -16.82 18.15
C LEU A 93 -15.43 -16.66 19.10
N PRO A 94 -14.45 -17.58 19.05
CA PRO A 94 -13.34 -17.59 20.02
C PRO A 94 -12.31 -16.48 19.76
N ASN A 95 -12.23 -15.97 18.54
CA ASN A 95 -11.23 -14.98 18.16
C ASN A 95 -11.65 -13.57 18.62
N ALA A 96 -10.74 -12.87 19.30
CA ALA A 96 -10.98 -11.51 19.77
C ALA A 96 -11.05 -10.48 18.62
N ILE A 97 -11.78 -9.39 18.84
CA ILE A 97 -11.74 -8.18 18.01
C ILE A 97 -10.60 -7.29 18.52
N VAL A 98 -9.85 -6.68 17.60
CA VAL A 98 -8.74 -5.79 17.98
C VAL A 98 -9.14 -4.34 17.78
N ILE A 99 -9.04 -3.53 18.83
CA ILE A 99 -9.40 -2.10 18.82
C ILE A 99 -8.21 -1.24 19.23
N ALA A 100 -7.88 -0.23 18.43
CA ALA A 100 -6.96 0.83 18.82
C ALA A 100 -7.77 1.98 19.41
N PHE A 101 -7.48 2.36 20.66
CA PHE A 101 -8.08 3.51 21.32
C PHE A 101 -7.14 4.71 21.32
N ASP A 102 -7.70 5.91 21.36
CA ASP A 102 -6.96 7.13 21.68
C ASP A 102 -6.89 7.39 23.20
N GLU A 103 -6.19 8.46 23.57
CA GLU A 103 -5.90 8.82 24.97
C GLU A 103 -7.14 9.23 25.79
N ARG A 104 -8.33 9.36 25.16
CA ARG A 104 -9.58 9.61 25.89
C ARG A 104 -10.03 8.38 26.68
N VAL A 105 -9.63 7.18 26.26
CA VAL A 105 -9.89 5.93 27.00
C VAL A 105 -8.87 5.78 28.12
N LYS A 106 -9.35 5.42 29.32
CA LYS A 106 -8.50 5.30 30.51
C LYS A 106 -8.69 3.98 31.22
N PHE A 107 -7.59 3.38 31.68
CA PHE A 107 -7.64 2.21 32.55
C PHE A 107 -7.48 2.62 34.01
N VAL A 108 -8.38 2.14 34.86
CA VAL A 108 -8.35 2.35 36.31
C VAL A 108 -8.07 1.01 36.98
N PRO A 109 -6.86 0.82 37.56
CA PRO A 109 -6.53 -0.43 38.27
C PRO A 109 -7.48 -0.70 39.43
N ALA A 110 -7.87 -1.95 39.62
CA ALA A 110 -8.61 -2.36 40.80
C ALA A 110 -7.68 -2.23 42.01
N THR A 111 -8.02 -1.36 42.95
CA THR A 111 -7.29 -1.23 44.22
C THR A 111 -8.04 -2.04 45.25
N THR A 112 -7.52 -3.22 45.60
CA THR A 112 -8.03 -3.99 46.74
C THR A 112 -7.14 -3.65 47.95
N PRO A 113 -7.68 -3.01 49.02
CA PRO A 113 -6.91 -2.81 50.24
C PRO A 113 -6.56 -4.18 50.84
N GLY A 114 -5.27 -4.47 51.01
CA GLY A 114 -4.79 -5.66 51.74
C GLY A 114 -4.47 -6.91 50.92
N ASN A 115 -4.68 -6.91 49.60
CA ASN A 115 -4.16 -7.96 48.71
C ASN A 115 -3.11 -7.33 47.77
N GLU A 116 -1.84 -7.57 48.05
CA GLU A 116 -0.84 -7.52 46.98
C GLU A 116 -1.33 -8.45 45.86
N PRO A 117 -1.33 -8.03 44.58
CA PRO A 117 -1.76 -8.91 43.52
C PRO A 117 -0.85 -10.15 43.50
N GLU A 118 -1.37 -11.31 43.93
CA GLU A 118 -0.79 -12.64 43.69
C GLU A 118 -0.86 -12.96 42.19
N GLY A 119 -0.17 -12.14 41.40
CA GLY A 119 -0.21 -12.16 39.95
C GLY A 119 1.19 -12.01 39.39
N THR A 120 1.39 -12.59 38.23
CA THR A 120 2.58 -12.37 37.44
C THR A 120 2.75 -10.86 37.19
N GLY A 121 3.91 -10.26 37.49
CA GLY A 121 4.15 -8.80 37.49
C GLY A 121 3.93 -8.04 36.16
N TYR A 122 3.44 -8.74 35.14
CA TYR A 122 3.05 -8.23 33.83
C TYR A 122 1.52 -8.12 33.63
N VAL A 123 0.65 -8.53 34.56
CA VAL A 123 -0.82 -8.41 34.45
C VAL A 123 -1.42 -7.63 35.63
N ARG A 124 -2.42 -6.77 35.36
CA ARG A 124 -3.22 -6.07 36.37
C ARG A 124 -4.70 -6.11 36.02
N THR A 125 -5.54 -6.33 37.02
CA THR A 125 -7.01 -6.23 36.89
C THR A 125 -7.46 -4.79 37.09
N GLY A 126 -8.52 -4.38 36.42
CA GLY A 126 -9.09 -3.05 36.56
C GLY A 126 -10.32 -2.81 35.71
N THR A 127 -10.68 -1.55 35.56
CA THR A 127 -11.83 -1.11 34.76
C THR A 127 -11.33 -0.20 33.64
N LEU A 128 -11.65 -0.54 32.40
CA LEU A 128 -11.45 0.33 31.24
C LEU A 128 -12.66 1.27 31.12
N GLN A 129 -12.38 2.56 31.00
CA GLN A 129 -13.35 3.64 30.89
C GLN A 129 -13.32 4.19 29.47
N VAL A 130 -14.38 3.94 28.71
CA VAL A 130 -14.52 4.34 27.31
C VAL A 130 -15.62 5.39 27.21
N PRO A 131 -15.33 6.62 26.74
CA PRO A 131 -16.37 7.61 26.55
C PRO A 131 -17.23 7.23 25.34
N ILE A 132 -18.53 7.45 25.45
CA ILE A 132 -19.53 7.21 24.40
C ILE A 132 -20.40 8.45 24.26
N ASN A 133 -20.70 8.82 23.01
CA ASN A 133 -21.68 9.84 22.70
C ASN A 133 -22.46 9.40 21.45
N HIS A 134 -23.78 9.37 21.56
CA HIS A 134 -24.66 8.95 20.46
C HIS A 134 -24.65 9.92 19.28
N LEU A 135 -24.14 11.14 19.47
CA LEU A 135 -24.00 12.16 18.43
C LEU A 135 -22.67 12.11 17.68
N TRP A 136 -21.72 11.27 18.10
CA TRP A 136 -20.42 11.19 17.43
C TRP A 136 -20.53 10.52 16.06
N GLU A 137 -19.97 11.19 15.05
CA GLU A 137 -19.71 10.56 13.78
C GLU A 137 -18.55 9.56 13.90
N ASP A 138 -18.36 8.72 12.88
CA ASP A 138 -17.31 7.69 12.88
C ASP A 138 -15.89 8.27 13.11
N VAL A 139 -15.66 9.52 12.70
CA VAL A 139 -14.37 10.23 12.90
C VAL A 139 -14.13 10.69 14.34
N ASP A 140 -15.21 10.95 15.09
CA ASP A 140 -15.13 11.51 16.45
C ASP A 140 -15.02 10.43 17.53
N LYS A 141 -15.24 9.16 17.15
CA LYS A 141 -15.20 8.02 18.08
C LYS A 141 -13.78 7.75 18.59
N PRO A 142 -13.62 7.33 19.86
CA PRO A 142 -12.31 7.12 20.48
C PRO A 142 -11.62 5.84 20.07
N GLY A 143 -12.34 4.90 19.43
CA GLY A 143 -11.85 3.60 19.04
C GLY A 143 -11.84 3.38 17.53
N PHE A 144 -10.90 2.57 17.09
CA PHE A 144 -10.74 2.15 15.72
C PHE A 144 -10.59 0.63 15.63
N ILE A 145 -11.42 -0.03 14.83
CA ILE A 145 -11.38 -1.49 14.67
C ILE A 145 -10.23 -1.87 13.73
N VAL A 146 -9.18 -2.44 14.33
CA VAL A 146 -7.96 -2.88 13.67
C VAL A 146 -8.16 -4.24 13.02
N ASP A 147 -8.74 -5.21 13.74
CA ASP A 147 -9.09 -6.54 13.22
C ASP A 147 -10.45 -6.95 13.77
N GLY A 148 -11.15 -7.81 13.03
CA GLY A 148 -12.49 -8.28 13.36
C GLY A 148 -13.61 -7.44 12.75
N GLN A 149 -13.32 -6.60 11.75
CA GLN A 149 -14.31 -5.73 11.10
C GLN A 149 -15.52 -6.51 10.56
N GLN A 150 -15.28 -7.66 9.91
CA GLN A 150 -16.33 -8.51 9.35
C GLN A 150 -17.18 -9.15 10.46
N ARG A 151 -16.54 -9.58 11.55
CA ARG A 151 -17.21 -10.14 12.74
C ARG A 151 -18.06 -9.06 13.43
N CYS A 152 -17.50 -7.87 13.62
CA CYS A 152 -18.21 -6.73 14.19
C CYS A 152 -19.44 -6.34 13.34
N ALA A 153 -19.28 -6.31 12.02
CA ALA A 153 -20.39 -6.01 11.09
C ALA A 153 -21.47 -7.09 11.14
N ALA A 154 -21.08 -8.38 11.12
CA ALA A 154 -22.01 -9.49 11.21
C ALA A 154 -22.79 -9.49 12.53
N ILE A 155 -22.12 -9.27 13.66
CA ILE A 155 -22.77 -9.19 14.98
C ILE A 155 -23.73 -8.00 15.03
N ARG A 156 -23.32 -6.82 14.52
CA ARG A 156 -24.18 -5.63 14.46
C ARG A 156 -25.47 -5.93 13.68
N ASP A 157 -25.35 -6.59 12.53
CA ASP A 157 -26.46 -6.81 11.61
C ASP A 157 -27.28 -8.08 11.93
N ALA A 158 -26.80 -8.95 12.82
CA ALA A 158 -27.49 -10.18 13.23
C ALA A 158 -28.76 -9.91 14.05
N SER A 159 -29.79 -10.73 13.86
CA SER A 159 -31.06 -10.69 14.58
C SER A 159 -30.97 -11.39 15.94
N VAL A 160 -30.01 -10.96 16.78
CA VAL A 160 -29.82 -11.40 18.17
C VAL A 160 -29.76 -10.19 19.09
N ASP A 161 -30.27 -10.33 20.33
CA ASP A 161 -30.35 -9.23 21.29
C ASP A 161 -28.98 -8.81 21.81
N ALA A 162 -28.12 -9.78 22.13
CA ALA A 162 -26.75 -9.56 22.60
C ALA A 162 -25.85 -10.71 22.15
N PHE A 163 -24.59 -10.39 21.86
CA PHE A 163 -23.57 -11.40 21.56
C PHE A 163 -22.23 -10.99 22.20
N PRO A 164 -21.92 -11.50 23.40
CA PRO A 164 -20.67 -11.20 24.08
C PRO A 164 -19.46 -11.66 23.28
N ILE A 165 -18.46 -10.79 23.16
CA ILE A 165 -17.20 -11.05 22.45
C ILE A 165 -16.00 -10.66 23.29
N CYS A 166 -14.87 -11.30 23.01
CA CYS A 166 -13.57 -10.88 23.50
C CYS A 166 -13.04 -9.71 22.67
N VAL A 167 -12.54 -8.69 23.34
CA VAL A 167 -11.86 -7.55 22.74
C VAL A 167 -10.46 -7.44 23.30
N THR A 168 -9.50 -7.27 22.41
CA THR A 168 -8.12 -6.92 22.73
C THR A 168 -7.88 -5.50 22.22
N ALA A 169 -7.33 -4.63 23.06
CA ALA A 169 -7.17 -3.23 22.73
C ALA A 169 -5.84 -2.67 23.19
N PHE A 170 -5.39 -1.60 22.55
CA PHE A 170 -4.24 -0.81 22.98
C PHE A 170 -4.60 0.67 22.87
N ILE A 171 -4.00 1.49 23.73
CA ILE A 171 -4.20 2.94 23.74
C ILE A 171 -2.96 3.59 23.13
N THR A 172 -3.13 4.43 22.11
CA THR A 172 -2.03 5.18 21.50
C THR A 172 -2.52 6.55 21.02
N GLY A 173 -1.70 7.58 21.23
CA GLY A 173 -1.92 8.93 20.73
C GLY A 173 -1.47 9.14 19.27
N GLU A 174 -0.68 8.21 18.71
CA GLU A 174 -0.11 8.36 17.37
C GLU A 174 -0.82 7.48 16.33
N HIS A 175 -1.40 8.12 15.31
CA HIS A 175 -2.04 7.43 14.18
C HIS A 175 -1.09 6.49 13.42
N ALA A 176 0.23 6.71 13.48
CA ALA A 176 1.24 5.87 12.82
C ALA A 176 1.33 4.48 13.48
N ASP A 177 1.28 4.41 14.81
CA ASP A 177 1.33 3.14 15.55
C ASP A 177 0.08 2.29 15.33
N GLN A 178 -1.08 2.93 15.21
CA GLN A 178 -2.35 2.27 14.89
C GLN A 178 -2.29 1.54 13.54
N ARG A 179 -1.63 2.16 12.54
CA ARG A 179 -1.45 1.60 11.18
C ARG A 179 -0.47 0.44 11.16
N SER A 180 0.67 0.57 11.85
CA SER A 180 1.66 -0.49 11.96
C SER A 180 1.06 -1.74 12.59
N GLN A 181 0.25 -1.59 13.64
CA GLN A 181 -0.47 -2.71 14.25
C GLN A 181 -1.57 -3.29 13.34
N PHE A 182 -2.27 -2.46 12.56
CA PHE A 182 -3.20 -2.94 11.54
C PHE A 182 -2.54 -3.87 10.52
N ILE A 183 -1.36 -3.49 10.02
CA ILE A 183 -0.59 -4.31 9.07
C ILE A 183 -0.08 -5.59 9.73
N LEU A 184 0.46 -5.49 10.96
CA LEU A 184 1.03 -6.62 11.69
C LEU A 184 -0.04 -7.67 12.05
N VAL A 185 -1.19 -7.23 12.58
CA VAL A 185 -2.27 -8.10 13.06
C VAL A 185 -3.04 -8.75 11.90
N ASN A 186 -3.27 -8.03 10.79
CA ASN A 186 -4.01 -8.55 9.63
C ASN A 186 -3.14 -9.31 8.61
N SER A 187 -1.87 -9.58 8.93
CA SER A 187 -0.94 -10.29 8.04
C SER A 187 -1.31 -11.77 7.78
N THR A 188 -2.29 -12.32 8.51
CA THR A 188 -2.65 -13.76 8.49
C THR A 188 -3.66 -14.17 7.40
N LYS A 189 -4.19 -13.24 6.59
CA LYS A 189 -4.77 -13.52 5.25
C LYS A 189 -4.16 -12.55 4.26
N PRO A 190 -3.61 -13.00 3.10
CA PRO A 190 -2.83 -12.13 2.25
C PRO A 190 -3.66 -10.92 1.83
N LEU A 191 -3.25 -9.73 2.25
CA LEU A 191 -3.67 -8.48 1.63
C LEU A 191 -3.47 -8.63 0.11
N PRO A 192 -4.38 -8.15 -0.75
CA PRO A 192 -4.18 -8.19 -2.18
C PRO A 192 -2.78 -7.64 -2.50
N LYS A 193 -1.98 -8.38 -3.26
CA LYS A 193 -0.55 -8.06 -3.47
C LYS A 193 -0.35 -6.59 -3.87
N GLY A 194 -1.21 -6.05 -4.74
CA GLY A 194 -1.17 -4.66 -5.15
C GLY A 194 -1.42 -3.64 -4.03
N LEU A 195 -2.23 -3.97 -3.01
CA LEU A 195 -2.44 -3.09 -1.86
C LEU A 195 -1.23 -3.11 -0.92
N ILE A 196 -0.56 -4.26 -0.78
CA ILE A 196 0.72 -4.32 -0.08
C ILE A 196 1.70 -3.36 -0.76
N HIS A 197 1.79 -3.42 -2.10
CA HIS A 197 2.68 -2.56 -2.86
C HIS A 197 2.35 -1.08 -2.75
N GLU A 198 1.08 -0.70 -2.61
CA GLU A 198 0.70 0.71 -2.34
C GLU A 198 0.98 1.17 -0.91
N LEU A 199 0.95 0.27 0.09
CA LEU A 199 1.14 0.64 1.50
C LEU A 199 2.62 0.63 1.92
N LEU A 200 3.45 -0.17 1.25
CA LEU A 200 4.87 -0.33 1.55
C LEU A 200 5.69 0.98 1.55
N PRO A 201 5.50 1.94 0.61
CA PRO A 201 6.32 3.14 0.55
C PRO A 201 6.28 3.98 1.82
N THR A 202 5.13 4.03 2.49
CA THR A 202 4.88 4.80 3.71
C THR A 202 4.97 3.97 4.99
N ALA A 203 5.27 2.67 4.89
CA ALA A 203 5.32 1.78 6.04
C ALA A 203 6.62 2.00 6.85
N SER A 204 6.47 2.23 8.16
CA SER A 204 7.58 2.42 9.11
C SER A 204 7.67 1.26 10.10
N GLY A 205 8.88 0.97 10.59
CA GLY A 205 9.13 -0.04 11.64
C GLY A 205 9.76 -1.35 11.13
N ALA A 206 9.82 -2.36 12.01
CA ALA A 206 10.43 -3.67 11.73
C ALA A 206 9.53 -4.51 10.80
N LEU A 207 9.63 -4.26 9.49
CA LEU A 207 8.96 -5.06 8.46
C LEU A 207 9.62 -6.45 8.34
N PRO A 208 8.83 -7.52 8.09
CA PRO A 208 9.36 -8.81 7.68
C PRO A 208 10.30 -8.69 6.47
N THR A 209 11.40 -9.43 6.44
CA THR A 209 12.42 -9.37 5.38
C THR A 209 11.84 -9.39 3.95
N PRO A 210 10.86 -10.24 3.60
CA PRO A 210 10.28 -10.26 2.25
C PRO A 210 9.56 -8.96 1.86
N LEU A 211 8.98 -8.25 2.83
CA LEU A 211 8.29 -6.98 2.61
C LEU A 211 9.27 -5.81 2.56
N ARG A 212 10.33 -5.86 3.37
CA ARG A 212 11.42 -4.88 3.36
C ARG A 212 12.12 -4.83 2.00
N VAL A 213 12.40 -5.98 1.38
CA VAL A 213 13.01 -6.05 0.03
C VAL A 213 12.13 -5.39 -1.03
N ARG A 214 10.80 -5.48 -0.89
CA ARG A 214 9.83 -4.91 -1.84
C ARG A 214 9.51 -3.44 -1.58
N GLN A 215 9.96 -2.87 -0.47
CA GLN A 215 9.66 -1.49 -0.11
C GLN A 215 10.23 -0.50 -1.10
N LEU A 216 11.51 -0.64 -1.45
CA LEU A 216 12.18 0.26 -2.39
C LEU A 216 11.56 0.23 -3.80
N PRO A 217 11.34 -0.95 -4.44
CA PRO A 217 10.62 -1.03 -5.71
C PRO A 217 9.22 -0.41 -5.65
N ALA A 218 8.50 -0.60 -4.55
CA ALA A 218 7.17 -0.01 -4.35
C ALA A 218 7.22 1.52 -4.28
N THR A 219 8.19 2.10 -3.57
CA THR A 219 8.38 3.56 -3.49
C THR A 219 8.68 4.17 -4.86
N VAL A 220 9.51 3.50 -5.66
CA VAL A 220 9.82 3.95 -7.03
C VAL A 220 8.59 3.86 -7.93
N LEU A 221 7.81 2.77 -7.83
CA LEU A 221 6.57 2.61 -8.58
C LEU A 221 5.55 3.69 -8.25
N GLU A 222 5.35 3.99 -6.97
CA GLU A 222 4.42 5.04 -6.54
C GLU A 222 4.79 6.38 -7.17
N ARG A 223 6.08 6.72 -7.15
CA ARG A 223 6.57 7.95 -7.77
C ARG A 223 6.35 7.95 -9.28
N LEU A 224 6.61 6.84 -9.97
CA LEU A 224 6.28 6.71 -11.39
C LEU A 224 4.79 6.88 -11.69
N ASN A 225 3.91 6.48 -10.78
CA ASN A 225 2.47 6.56 -11.02
C ASN A 225 1.86 7.93 -10.71
N TYR A 226 2.49 8.76 -9.87
CA TYR A 226 1.87 9.98 -9.35
C TYR A 226 2.69 11.28 -9.50
N ASP A 227 4.01 11.21 -9.71
CA ASP A 227 4.86 12.38 -9.99
C ASP A 227 4.53 12.93 -11.38
N GLU A 228 4.30 14.25 -11.48
CA GLU A 228 3.93 14.92 -12.74
C GLU A 228 5.01 14.87 -13.81
N ARG A 229 6.27 14.66 -13.41
CA ARG A 229 7.38 14.48 -14.35
C ARG A 229 7.39 13.08 -14.98
N SER A 230 6.57 12.17 -14.47
CA SER A 230 6.54 10.80 -14.98
C SER A 230 5.71 10.70 -16.27
N PRO A 231 6.25 10.09 -17.33
CA PRO A 231 5.45 9.76 -18.51
C PRO A 231 4.41 8.65 -18.24
N LEU A 232 4.55 7.93 -17.12
CA LEU A 232 3.66 6.85 -16.67
C LEU A 232 2.60 7.33 -15.66
N GLN A 233 2.44 8.64 -15.49
CA GLN A 233 1.48 9.20 -14.53
C GLN A 233 0.07 8.62 -14.75
N HIS A 234 -0.49 8.02 -13.71
CA HIS A 234 -1.77 7.33 -13.69
C HIS A 234 -1.94 6.15 -14.67
N MET A 235 -0.85 5.69 -15.30
CA MET A 235 -0.90 4.57 -16.24
C MET A 235 -0.72 3.21 -15.56
N ILE A 236 -0.23 3.18 -14.32
CA ILE A 236 0.00 1.95 -13.57
C ILE A 236 -1.26 1.64 -12.75
N GLN A 237 -1.84 0.49 -13.05
CA GLN A 237 -3.04 0.00 -12.41
C GLN A 237 -2.72 -0.50 -11.01
N THR A 238 -3.25 0.21 -10.02
CA THR A 238 -3.15 -0.14 -8.61
C THR A 238 -4.57 -0.19 -8.01
N PRO A 239 -4.79 -0.79 -6.83
CA PRO A 239 -6.09 -0.75 -6.14
C PRO A 239 -6.78 0.63 -6.10
N THR A 240 -6.02 1.71 -5.92
CA THR A 240 -6.55 3.09 -5.90
C THR A 240 -6.54 3.81 -7.25
N ASN A 241 -5.85 3.25 -8.24
CA ASN A 241 -5.88 3.70 -9.63
C ASN A 241 -6.30 2.53 -10.55
N PRO A 242 -7.58 2.14 -10.56
CA PRO A 242 -8.04 0.95 -11.28
C PRO A 242 -8.04 1.12 -12.81
N THR A 243 -7.91 2.35 -13.32
CA THR A 243 -7.98 2.69 -14.75
C THR A 243 -6.64 2.58 -15.49
N GLY A 244 -5.54 2.32 -14.79
CA GLY A 244 -4.22 2.17 -15.42
C GLY A 244 -4.18 1.05 -16.49
N VAL A 245 -3.37 1.25 -17.51
CA VAL A 245 -3.20 0.32 -18.65
C VAL A 245 -2.13 -0.75 -18.39
N ILE A 246 -1.19 -0.51 -17.47
CA ILE A 246 -0.14 -1.46 -17.06
C ILE A 246 -0.49 -2.06 -15.70
N LYS A 247 -0.32 -3.38 -15.52
CA LYS A 247 -0.45 -4.01 -14.20
C LYS A 247 0.73 -3.66 -13.30
N ASP A 248 0.46 -3.18 -12.08
CA ASP A 248 1.43 -2.90 -11.00
C ASP A 248 2.58 -3.92 -10.89
N ASN A 249 2.25 -5.21 -10.83
CA ASN A 249 3.20 -6.30 -10.66
C ASN A 249 4.23 -6.39 -11.80
N SER A 250 3.90 -5.88 -12.99
CA SER A 250 4.83 -5.86 -14.12
C SER A 250 5.89 -4.78 -13.93
N VAL A 251 5.48 -3.60 -13.46
CA VAL A 251 6.40 -2.50 -13.15
C VAL A 251 7.26 -2.87 -11.95
N LEU A 252 6.68 -3.47 -10.91
CA LEU A 252 7.45 -3.93 -9.75
C LEU A 252 8.52 -4.93 -10.13
N LYS A 253 8.18 -5.97 -10.91
CA LYS A 253 9.17 -6.93 -11.38
C LYS A 253 10.28 -6.28 -12.21
N MET A 254 9.92 -5.34 -13.08
CA MET A 254 10.89 -4.62 -13.90
C MET A 254 11.85 -3.80 -13.02
N VAL A 255 11.34 -3.08 -12.03
CA VAL A 255 12.15 -2.31 -11.08
C VAL A 255 12.97 -3.22 -10.16
N GLU A 256 12.39 -4.31 -9.65
CA GLU A 256 13.07 -5.34 -8.85
C GLU A 256 14.27 -5.90 -9.61
N ASN A 257 14.09 -6.30 -10.87
CA ASN A 257 15.18 -6.83 -11.71
C ASN A 257 16.32 -5.81 -11.87
N SER A 258 15.99 -4.55 -12.15
CA SER A 258 17.00 -3.52 -12.37
C SER A 258 17.73 -3.09 -11.08
N ILE A 259 17.05 -3.14 -9.92
CA ILE A 259 17.69 -2.92 -8.60
C ILE A 259 18.61 -4.08 -8.23
N SER A 260 18.25 -5.30 -8.63
CA SER A 260 19.04 -6.51 -8.34
C SER A 260 20.28 -6.62 -9.21
N ASP A 261 20.15 -6.43 -10.53
CA ASP A 261 21.21 -6.77 -11.50
C ASP A 261 21.31 -5.78 -12.68
N GLY A 262 20.65 -4.62 -12.59
CA GLY A 262 20.58 -3.64 -13.67
C GLY A 262 21.13 -2.26 -13.30
N VAL A 263 20.72 -1.24 -14.06
CA VAL A 263 21.22 0.13 -13.88
C VAL A 263 20.85 0.70 -12.51
N LEU A 264 19.70 0.32 -11.94
CA LEU A 264 19.23 0.85 -10.67
C LEU A 264 20.01 0.30 -9.46
N TYR A 265 20.75 -0.80 -9.63
CA TYR A 265 21.61 -1.37 -8.60
C TYR A 265 22.51 -0.32 -7.95
N ARG A 266 23.12 0.56 -8.76
CA ARG A 266 24.07 1.58 -8.28
C ARG A 266 23.45 2.64 -7.36
N PHE A 267 22.11 2.73 -7.33
CA PHE A 267 21.37 3.71 -6.52
C PHE A 267 20.68 3.09 -5.30
N ARG A 268 20.77 1.77 -5.11
CA ARG A 268 20.06 1.06 -4.03
C ARG A 268 20.62 1.35 -2.63
N GLY A 269 21.87 1.82 -2.54
CA GLY A 269 22.51 2.24 -1.30
C GLY A 269 22.83 1.06 -0.37
N ASP A 270 23.79 0.21 -0.76
CA ASP A 270 24.12 -1.00 0.01
C ASP A 270 24.56 -0.75 1.46
N ASP A 271 24.99 0.48 1.79
CA ASP A 271 25.34 0.94 3.15
C ASP A 271 24.76 2.34 3.49
N ALA A 272 23.86 2.87 2.66
CA ALA A 272 23.32 4.23 2.76
C ALA A 272 21.82 4.28 2.43
N LEU A 273 21.19 5.45 2.57
CA LEU A 273 19.80 5.63 2.11
C LEU A 273 19.74 5.48 0.58
N PRO A 274 18.78 4.71 0.04
CA PRO A 274 18.62 4.54 -1.41
C PRO A 274 18.32 5.89 -2.09
N ASN A 275 18.97 6.15 -3.23
CA ASN A 275 18.70 7.35 -4.01
C ASN A 275 17.51 7.16 -4.95
N VAL A 276 16.31 7.20 -4.37
CA VAL A 276 15.03 7.09 -5.10
C VAL A 276 14.89 8.18 -6.17
N GLY A 277 15.52 9.35 -5.97
CA GLY A 277 15.52 10.45 -6.94
C GLY A 277 16.19 10.06 -8.25
N LEU A 278 17.42 9.54 -8.20
CA LEU A 278 18.14 9.12 -9.40
C LEU A 278 17.48 7.90 -10.05
N MET A 279 16.98 6.94 -9.26
CA MET A 279 16.22 5.81 -9.81
C MET A 279 15.01 6.28 -10.62
N PHE A 280 14.26 7.23 -10.07
CA PHE A 280 13.13 7.84 -10.76
C PHE A 280 13.56 8.55 -12.04
N THR A 281 14.65 9.33 -12.01
CA THR A 281 15.15 10.07 -13.18
C THR A 281 15.48 9.12 -14.34
N VAL A 282 16.18 8.01 -14.09
CA VAL A 282 16.51 7.02 -15.12
C VAL A 282 15.25 6.44 -15.75
N LEU A 283 14.32 5.98 -14.91
CA LEU A 283 13.06 5.39 -15.37
C LEU A 283 12.22 6.41 -16.14
N ALA A 284 12.11 7.64 -15.64
CA ALA A 284 11.34 8.71 -16.29
C ALA A 284 11.93 9.07 -17.66
N ASN A 285 13.26 9.19 -17.77
CA ASN A 285 13.95 9.43 -19.04
C ASN A 285 13.70 8.29 -20.04
N PHE A 286 13.88 7.04 -19.59
CA PHE A 286 13.67 5.88 -20.45
C PHE A 286 12.23 5.76 -20.93
N TRP A 287 11.24 5.84 -20.05
CA TRP A 287 9.84 5.71 -20.44
C TRP A 287 9.35 6.90 -21.27
N THR A 288 9.97 8.07 -21.12
CA THR A 288 9.74 9.23 -22.00
C THR A 288 10.24 8.92 -23.40
N ALA A 289 11.45 8.37 -23.52
CA ALA A 289 11.99 7.92 -24.79
C ALA A 289 11.13 6.83 -25.45
N VAL A 290 10.62 5.86 -24.67
CA VAL A 290 9.71 4.82 -25.17
C VAL A 290 8.42 5.45 -25.73
N ARG A 291 7.80 6.37 -24.98
CA ARG A 291 6.61 7.10 -25.45
C ARG A 291 6.89 7.82 -26.77
N ASP A 292 8.00 8.54 -26.86
CA ASP A 292 8.30 9.39 -28.01
C ASP A 292 8.69 8.57 -29.25
N VAL A 293 9.38 7.43 -29.07
CA VAL A 293 9.80 6.56 -30.18
C VAL A 293 8.65 5.73 -30.75
N PHE A 294 7.81 5.16 -29.88
CA PHE A 294 6.71 4.29 -30.30
C PHE A 294 5.38 5.02 -30.50
N GLY A 295 5.26 6.25 -29.99
CA GLY A 295 4.13 7.16 -30.21
C GLY A 295 2.78 6.59 -29.78
N GLU A 296 1.71 7.27 -30.20
CA GLU A 296 0.33 6.89 -29.89
C GLU A 296 -0.09 5.54 -30.49
N GLU A 297 0.69 4.97 -31.40
CA GLU A 297 0.38 3.67 -32.01
C GLU A 297 0.44 2.55 -30.97
N ALA A 298 1.49 2.53 -30.15
CA ALA A 298 1.72 1.48 -29.15
C ALA A 298 1.64 1.98 -27.69
N TRP A 299 1.87 3.27 -27.44
CA TRP A 299 1.82 3.87 -26.10
C TRP A 299 0.39 4.06 -25.59
N ASN A 300 0.20 3.91 -24.28
CA ASN A 300 -1.09 4.11 -23.59
C ASN A 300 -2.26 3.32 -24.21
N LYS A 301 -1.98 2.18 -24.84
CA LYS A 301 -3.00 1.26 -25.32
C LYS A 301 -3.18 0.11 -24.34
N PRO A 302 -4.40 -0.43 -24.19
CA PRO A 302 -4.60 -1.61 -23.37
C PRO A 302 -3.81 -2.81 -23.93
N PRO A 303 -3.42 -3.78 -23.09
CA PRO A 303 -2.61 -4.94 -23.50
C PRO A 303 -3.16 -5.76 -24.68
N ARG A 304 -4.47 -5.69 -24.94
CA ARG A 304 -5.13 -6.31 -26.10
C ARG A 304 -4.87 -5.61 -27.43
N LYS A 305 -4.41 -4.37 -27.40
CA LYS A 305 -4.10 -3.52 -28.57
C LYS A 305 -2.59 -3.25 -28.71
N SER A 306 -1.84 -3.32 -27.61
CA SER A 306 -0.38 -3.16 -27.62
C SER A 306 0.27 -4.06 -26.59
N ARG A 307 1.18 -4.93 -27.03
CA ARG A 307 2.02 -5.75 -26.14
C ARG A 307 3.16 -4.96 -25.49
N LEU A 308 3.41 -3.72 -25.89
CA LEU A 308 4.38 -2.83 -25.22
C LEU A 308 3.97 -2.57 -23.77
N MET A 309 2.69 -2.26 -23.53
CA MET A 309 2.12 -1.95 -22.20
C MET A 309 1.70 -3.22 -21.44
N HIS A 310 1.85 -4.38 -22.06
CA HIS A 310 1.61 -5.68 -21.42
C HIS A 310 2.80 -6.05 -20.52
N GLY A 311 2.58 -6.92 -19.53
CA GLY A 311 3.63 -7.27 -18.57
C GLY A 311 4.92 -7.81 -19.21
N ALA A 312 4.81 -8.58 -20.29
CA ALA A 312 5.98 -9.05 -21.03
C ALA A 312 6.76 -7.91 -21.69
N GLY A 313 6.07 -6.96 -22.34
CA GLY A 313 6.72 -5.80 -22.94
C GLY A 313 7.39 -4.92 -21.89
N VAL A 314 6.70 -4.62 -20.78
CA VAL A 314 7.25 -3.77 -19.71
C VAL A 314 8.52 -4.36 -19.10
N ILE A 315 8.54 -5.66 -18.82
CA ILE A 315 9.70 -6.33 -18.23
C ILE A 315 10.85 -6.41 -19.25
N SER A 316 10.58 -6.80 -20.50
CA SER A 316 11.63 -6.90 -21.53
C SER A 316 12.23 -5.54 -21.90
N MET A 317 11.43 -4.47 -21.92
CA MET A 317 11.93 -3.11 -22.13
C MET A 317 12.77 -2.63 -20.94
N GLY A 318 12.48 -3.08 -19.71
CA GLY A 318 13.35 -2.82 -18.55
C GLY A 318 14.76 -3.40 -18.71
N PHE A 319 14.87 -4.65 -19.19
CA PHE A 319 16.19 -5.22 -19.48
C PHE A 319 16.91 -4.50 -20.62
N LEU A 320 16.17 -4.01 -21.62
CA LEU A 320 16.75 -3.19 -22.68
C LEU A 320 17.25 -1.84 -22.13
N MET A 321 16.52 -1.20 -21.23
CA MET A 321 16.96 0.00 -20.51
C MET A 321 18.30 -0.24 -19.81
N ASP A 322 18.40 -1.34 -19.06
CA ASP A 322 19.62 -1.71 -18.34
C ASP A 322 20.80 -1.86 -19.31
N ALA A 323 20.62 -2.56 -20.43
CA ALA A 323 21.66 -2.74 -21.44
C ALA A 323 22.08 -1.44 -22.16
N ILE A 324 21.12 -0.52 -22.39
CA ILE A 324 21.44 0.79 -22.98
C ILE A 324 22.25 1.64 -21.99
N ALA A 325 21.81 1.68 -20.72
CA ALA A 325 22.49 2.46 -19.70
C ALA A 325 23.88 1.91 -19.37
N ASP A 326 24.06 0.59 -19.34
CA ASP A 326 25.37 -0.03 -19.10
C ASP A 326 26.40 0.35 -20.18
N HIS A 327 25.96 0.54 -21.43
CA HIS A 327 26.83 1.00 -22.52
C HIS A 327 27.38 2.42 -22.34
N HIS A 328 26.71 3.27 -21.54
CA HIS A 328 27.17 4.63 -21.25
C HIS A 328 28.21 4.67 -20.11
N GLY A 329 28.48 3.52 -19.47
CA GLY A 329 29.53 3.34 -18.49
C GLY A 329 29.08 3.52 -17.03
N PRO A 330 30.02 3.35 -16.08
CA PRO A 330 29.74 3.41 -14.65
C PRO A 330 29.72 4.84 -14.07
N GLY A 331 29.88 5.87 -14.90
CA GLY A 331 29.92 7.28 -14.46
C GLY A 331 28.58 7.79 -13.90
N GLU A 332 28.61 9.01 -13.35
CA GLU A 332 27.40 9.73 -12.89
C GLU A 332 26.53 10.24 -14.04
N ASP A 333 27.03 10.21 -15.28
CA ASP A 333 26.30 10.61 -16.47
C ASP A 333 25.21 9.58 -16.79
N LEU A 334 24.01 9.85 -16.27
CA LEU A 334 22.81 9.10 -16.56
C LEU A 334 22.35 9.40 -17.99
N PRO A 335 21.94 8.39 -18.78
CA PRO A 335 21.43 8.67 -20.11
C PRO A 335 20.19 9.56 -20.04
N ASP A 336 20.18 10.60 -20.85
CA ASP A 336 19.01 11.44 -21.00
C ASP A 336 17.94 10.76 -21.88
N ALA A 337 16.77 11.37 -21.98
CA ALA A 337 15.69 10.82 -22.81
C ALA A 337 16.06 10.74 -24.30
N ASN A 338 16.92 11.62 -24.81
CA ASN A 338 17.34 11.63 -26.21
C ASN A 338 18.31 10.49 -26.52
N GLU A 339 19.23 10.20 -25.60
CA GLU A 339 20.18 9.10 -25.70
C GLU A 339 19.45 7.76 -25.68
N PHE A 340 18.50 7.57 -24.75
CA PHE A 340 17.61 6.41 -24.78
C PHE A 340 16.81 6.34 -26.07
N ALA A 341 16.26 7.46 -26.56
CA ALA A 341 15.49 7.48 -27.81
C ALA A 341 16.34 7.12 -29.03
N ALA A 342 17.60 7.56 -29.08
CA ALA A 342 18.53 7.21 -30.15
C ALA A 342 18.80 5.70 -30.20
N ALA A 343 19.01 5.07 -29.03
CA ALA A 343 19.18 3.63 -28.94
C ALA A 343 17.88 2.86 -29.27
N LEU A 344 16.73 3.31 -28.77
CA LEU A 344 15.44 2.68 -29.06
C LEU A 344 15.06 2.74 -30.54
N LYS A 345 15.43 3.81 -31.26
CA LYS A 345 15.21 3.93 -32.71
C LYS A 345 15.95 2.85 -33.50
N THR A 346 17.07 2.30 -33.01
CA THR A 346 17.79 1.25 -33.74
C THR A 346 17.08 -0.11 -33.69
N VAL A 347 16.21 -0.31 -32.70
CA VAL A 347 15.43 -1.55 -32.52
C VAL A 347 13.94 -1.39 -32.85
N LYS A 348 13.46 -0.15 -33.01
CA LYS A 348 12.03 0.17 -33.23
C LYS A 348 11.44 -0.62 -34.40
N ASP A 349 12.13 -0.65 -35.53
CA ASP A 349 11.60 -1.23 -36.78
C ASP A 349 11.51 -2.76 -36.73
N ASP A 350 12.21 -3.40 -35.79
CA ASP A 350 12.12 -4.83 -35.51
C ASP A 350 11.02 -5.18 -34.49
N CYS A 351 10.49 -4.19 -33.76
CA CYS A 351 9.47 -4.40 -32.75
C CYS A 351 8.09 -4.59 -33.38
N ARG A 352 7.32 -5.56 -32.86
CA ARG A 352 5.96 -5.87 -33.31
C ARG A 352 4.99 -5.80 -32.15
N TRP A 353 4.80 -4.60 -31.60
CA TRP A 353 3.99 -4.40 -30.40
C TRP A 353 2.48 -4.37 -30.65
N THR A 354 2.04 -3.96 -31.83
CA THR A 354 0.62 -3.68 -32.14
C THR A 354 0.12 -4.42 -33.37
N GLY A 355 1.03 -4.98 -34.17
CA GLY A 355 0.72 -5.59 -35.46
C GLY A 355 1.89 -6.39 -36.01
N GLY A 356 1.61 -7.23 -37.00
CA GLY A 356 2.60 -8.08 -37.66
C GLY A 356 2.97 -9.33 -36.88
N THR A 357 4.19 -9.83 -37.12
CA THR A 357 4.68 -11.09 -36.57
C THR A 357 6.11 -10.95 -36.06
N TRP A 358 6.39 -11.51 -34.89
CA TRP A 358 7.74 -11.68 -34.38
C TRP A 358 8.38 -12.90 -35.01
N ASP A 359 9.63 -12.73 -35.45
CA ASP A 359 10.53 -13.81 -35.82
C ASP A 359 11.69 -13.81 -34.83
N PHE A 360 11.68 -14.79 -33.93
CA PHE A 360 12.69 -14.94 -32.90
C PHE A 360 13.88 -15.80 -33.35
N GLY A 361 13.89 -16.26 -34.61
CA GLY A 361 14.95 -17.12 -35.16
C GLY A 361 14.84 -18.59 -34.75
N ASP A 362 13.73 -19.01 -34.13
CA ASP A 362 13.44 -20.40 -33.75
C ASP A 362 12.64 -21.18 -34.82
N GLY A 363 12.47 -20.58 -36.01
CA GLY A 363 11.71 -21.15 -37.11
C GLY A 363 10.19 -21.08 -36.93
N VAL A 364 9.72 -20.48 -35.83
CA VAL A 364 8.30 -20.28 -35.54
C VAL A 364 7.95 -18.81 -35.72
N VAL A 365 6.92 -18.53 -36.53
CA VAL A 365 6.39 -17.17 -36.69
C VAL A 365 5.31 -16.93 -35.65
N TRP A 366 5.54 -15.96 -34.76
CA TRP A 366 4.61 -15.59 -33.70
C TRP A 366 3.81 -14.36 -34.12
N ARG A 367 2.49 -14.34 -33.96
CA ARG A 367 1.73 -13.10 -34.13
C ARG A 367 2.11 -12.13 -33.03
N TRP A 368 2.01 -10.83 -33.32
CA TRP A 368 2.34 -9.78 -32.36
C TRP A 368 1.66 -9.94 -30.99
N ASN A 369 0.45 -10.53 -30.96
CA ASN A 369 -0.35 -10.73 -29.76
C ASN A 369 -0.23 -12.15 -29.15
N ASP A 370 0.59 -13.04 -29.68
CA ASP A 370 0.77 -14.39 -29.13
C ASP A 370 1.61 -14.38 -27.84
N ILE A 371 2.41 -13.33 -27.62
CA ILE A 371 3.26 -13.14 -26.44
C ILE A 371 2.43 -13.14 -25.15
N GLN A 372 2.71 -14.07 -24.24
CA GLN A 372 2.09 -14.17 -22.91
C GLN A 372 2.99 -13.62 -21.81
N ASN A 373 2.43 -13.37 -20.62
CA ASN A 373 3.18 -12.91 -19.45
C ASN A 373 3.79 -14.11 -18.70
N THR A 374 4.54 -14.95 -19.42
CA THR A 374 5.24 -16.12 -18.87
C THR A 374 6.74 -15.86 -18.85
N PRO A 375 7.50 -16.46 -17.91
CA PRO A 375 8.95 -16.28 -17.87
C PRO A 375 9.65 -16.60 -19.21
N ARG A 376 9.18 -17.65 -19.90
CA ARG A 376 9.73 -18.09 -21.19
C ARG A 376 9.53 -17.05 -22.28
N ASP A 377 8.32 -16.50 -22.40
CA ASP A 377 8.01 -15.50 -23.44
C ASP A 377 8.69 -14.17 -23.14
N ILE A 378 8.74 -13.76 -21.86
CA ILE A 378 9.50 -12.58 -21.43
C ILE A 378 10.96 -12.73 -21.84
N GLN A 379 11.60 -13.85 -21.49
CA GLN A 379 13.00 -14.10 -21.82
C GLN A 379 13.23 -14.03 -23.33
N ARG A 380 12.34 -14.66 -24.12
CA ARG A 380 12.45 -14.66 -25.58
C ARG A 380 12.39 -13.25 -26.18
N VAL A 381 11.43 -12.43 -25.74
CA VAL A 381 11.31 -11.04 -26.20
C VAL A 381 12.55 -10.24 -25.75
N THR A 382 12.99 -10.42 -24.51
CA THR A 382 14.20 -9.79 -23.98
C THR A 382 15.43 -10.13 -24.82
N ASP A 383 15.71 -11.42 -25.06
CA ASP A 383 16.87 -11.88 -25.82
C ASP A 383 16.87 -11.33 -27.24
N PHE A 384 15.70 -11.29 -27.87
CA PHE A 384 15.54 -10.70 -29.19
C PHE A 384 15.88 -9.21 -29.20
N LEU A 385 15.30 -8.42 -28.29
CA LEU A 385 15.56 -6.98 -28.20
C LEU A 385 17.03 -6.69 -27.91
N LEU A 386 17.63 -7.41 -26.96
CA LEU A 386 19.04 -7.27 -26.62
C LEU A 386 19.95 -7.69 -27.79
N GLY A 387 19.61 -8.75 -28.51
CA GLY A 387 20.32 -9.20 -29.70
C GLY A 387 20.32 -8.14 -30.81
N ARG A 388 19.15 -7.55 -31.11
CA ARG A 388 19.01 -6.45 -32.09
C ARG A 388 19.78 -5.21 -31.67
N TYR A 389 19.68 -4.83 -30.39
CA TYR A 389 20.44 -3.70 -29.86
C TYR A 389 21.95 -3.91 -30.01
N ARG A 390 22.49 -5.06 -29.59
CA ARG A 390 23.92 -5.40 -29.74
C ARG A 390 24.38 -5.39 -31.19
N ALA A 391 23.60 -5.95 -32.11
CA ALA A 391 23.91 -5.94 -33.55
C ALA A 391 23.97 -4.50 -34.12
N SER A 392 23.12 -3.60 -33.61
CA SER A 392 23.13 -2.18 -34.00
C SER A 392 24.41 -1.46 -33.57
N LEU A 393 24.98 -1.80 -32.41
CA LEU A 393 26.23 -1.23 -31.91
C LEU A 393 27.43 -1.65 -32.77
N THR A 394 27.51 -2.92 -33.17
CA THR A 394 28.57 -3.43 -34.06
C THR A 394 28.52 -2.74 -35.43
N THR A 395 27.33 -2.57 -35.99
CA THR A 395 27.12 -1.91 -37.29
C THR A 395 27.44 -0.42 -37.24
N GLY A 396 27.12 0.26 -36.12
CA GLY A 396 27.42 1.68 -35.89
C GLY A 396 28.92 1.97 -35.75
N ASN A 397 29.67 1.11 -35.04
CA ASN A 397 31.12 1.25 -34.88
C ASN A 397 31.87 1.05 -36.21
N GLY A 398 31.42 0.12 -37.07
CA GLY A 398 31.97 -0.05 -38.41
C GLY A 398 31.80 1.20 -39.31
N ARG A 399 30.68 1.92 -39.17
CA ARG A 399 30.45 3.19 -39.89
C ARG A 399 31.27 4.36 -39.35
N LYS A 400 31.47 4.46 -38.03
CA LYS A 400 32.35 5.48 -37.42
C LYS A 400 33.83 5.27 -37.77
N ALA A 401 34.30 4.02 -37.84
CA ALA A 401 35.67 3.70 -38.27
C ALA A 401 35.93 4.02 -39.75
N LYS A 402 34.94 3.83 -40.62
CA LYS A 402 35.04 4.11 -42.06
C LYS A 402 34.91 5.61 -42.42
N ARG A 403 34.41 6.44 -41.50
CA ARG A 403 34.35 7.91 -41.62
C ARG A 403 35.58 8.64 -41.07
N ARG A 404 36.45 7.93 -40.35
CA ARG A 404 37.71 8.44 -39.78
C ARG A 404 38.95 8.03 -40.60
N ARG A 405 38.75 7.24 -41.65
CA ARG A 405 39.69 7.05 -42.77
C ARG A 405 39.17 7.84 -43.94
#